data_AF-X0U296-F1
#
_entry.id   AF-X0U296-F1
#
_cell.length_a   1.000
_cell.length_b   1.000
_cell.length_c   1.000
_cell.angle_alpha   90.00
_cell.angle_beta   90.00
_cell.angle_gamma   90.00
#
_symmetry.space_group_name_H-M   'P 1'
#
loop_
_entity.id
_entity.type
_entity.pdbx_description
1 polymer ?
#
loop_
_entity_poly.entity_id
_entity_poly.type
_entity_poly.pdbx_seq_one_letter_code
_entity_poly.pdbx_strand_id
1 'polypeptide(L)'
;DIMELLKEVRWELDLQGFKKVKIFVSGGITEERIALLNSVADAFGVGTYISNAPVIDFSLDIVEINSKPLAKKGKRSGKKQIWQCSSCLTRSILPFRERIAKCSCGGNYTPLTEQVIKEGRIVTDLPSPQEIKKYVLEQLNKIS
;
A
#
# COMPACT_ATOMS: atom_id res chain seq x y z
N ASP A 1 2.42 -3.82 -32.95
CA ASP A 1 2.43 -3.99 -31.48
C ASP A 1 3.24 -2.85 -30.89
N ILE A 2 2.84 -2.28 -29.75
CA ILE A 2 3.57 -1.18 -29.10
C ILE A 2 4.97 -1.61 -28.65
N MET A 3 5.15 -2.87 -28.25
CA MET A 3 6.47 -3.40 -27.89
C MET A 3 7.46 -3.31 -29.06
N GLU A 4 7.05 -3.80 -30.22
CA GLU A 4 7.90 -3.79 -31.43
C GLU A 4 8.17 -2.35 -31.91
N LEU A 5 7.18 -1.45 -31.82
CA LEU A 5 7.39 -0.04 -32.13
C LEU A 5 8.46 0.60 -31.25
N LEU A 6 8.45 0.33 -29.93
CA LEU A 6 9.46 0.90 -29.03
C LEU A 6 10.85 0.32 -29.28
N LYS A 7 10.96 -0.96 -29.66
CA LYS A 7 12.23 -1.57 -30.08
C LYS A 7 12.77 -0.92 -31.35
N GLU A 8 11.92 -0.69 -32.33
CA GLU A 8 12.27 -0.01 -33.58
C GLU A 8 12.77 1.42 -33.30
N VAL A 9 12.04 2.19 -32.49
CA VAL A 9 12.47 3.53 -32.07
C VAL A 9 13.83 3.50 -31.37
N ARG A 10 14.04 2.54 -30.46
CA ARG A 10 15.34 2.40 -29.77
C ARG A 10 16.47 2.07 -30.75
N TRP A 11 16.22 1.17 -31.70
CA TRP A 11 17.17 0.79 -32.74
C TRP A 11 17.60 2.00 -33.60
N GLU A 12 16.63 2.76 -34.11
CA GLU A 12 16.91 3.93 -34.96
C GLU A 12 17.68 5.02 -34.20
N LEU A 13 17.29 5.31 -32.96
CA LEU A 13 18.02 6.26 -32.13
C LEU A 13 19.46 5.81 -31.88
N ASP A 14 19.68 4.51 -31.64
CA ASP A 14 21.02 3.97 -31.39
C ASP A 14 21.90 3.98 -32.63
N LEU A 15 21.32 3.69 -33.80
CA LEU A 15 22.00 3.74 -35.10
C LEU A 15 22.54 5.14 -35.39
N GLN A 16 21.78 6.16 -35.00
CA GLN A 16 22.16 7.57 -35.15
C GLN A 16 23.01 8.09 -33.97
N GLY A 17 23.40 7.24 -33.02
CA GLY A 17 24.27 7.60 -31.88
C GLY A 17 23.55 8.25 -30.69
N PHE A 18 22.22 8.33 -30.68
CA PHE A 18 21.39 8.94 -29.64
C PHE A 18 21.05 7.99 -28.48
N LYS A 19 22.03 7.23 -27.98
CA LYS A 19 21.85 6.23 -26.91
C LYS A 19 21.38 6.81 -25.56
N LYS A 20 21.55 8.12 -25.36
CA LYS A 20 21.19 8.83 -24.12
C LYS A 20 19.73 9.30 -24.10
N VAL A 21 19.04 9.31 -25.24
CA VAL A 21 17.64 9.71 -25.33
C VAL A 21 16.78 8.63 -24.69
N LYS A 22 16.03 8.99 -23.66
CA LYS A 22 15.14 8.08 -22.94
C LYS A 22 13.77 7.99 -23.58
N ILE A 23 13.11 6.85 -23.43
CA ILE A 23 11.76 6.58 -23.95
C ILE A 23 10.75 6.71 -22.81
N PHE A 24 9.80 7.63 -22.97
CA PHE A 24 8.67 7.81 -22.04
C PHE A 24 7.38 7.31 -22.69
N VAL A 25 6.62 6.49 -21.98
CA VAL A 25 5.37 5.88 -22.50
C VAL A 25 4.19 6.26 -21.61
N SER A 26 3.07 6.61 -22.22
CA SER A 26 1.82 6.91 -21.50
C SER A 26 0.60 6.47 -22.29
N GLY A 27 -0.57 6.47 -21.63
CA GLY A 27 -1.85 6.11 -22.24
C GLY A 27 -2.17 4.63 -22.07
N GLY A 28 -3.21 4.33 -21.28
CA GLY A 28 -3.63 2.96 -21.02
C GLY A 28 -2.55 2.10 -20.36
N ILE A 29 -1.71 2.67 -19.50
CA ILE A 29 -0.67 1.93 -18.77
C ILE A 29 -1.28 1.23 -17.56
N THR A 30 -1.05 -0.08 -17.47
CA THR A 30 -1.44 -0.98 -16.37
C THR A 30 -0.18 -1.67 -15.82
N GLU A 31 -0.30 -2.41 -14.72
CA GLU A 31 0.82 -3.20 -14.16
C GLU A 31 1.40 -4.22 -15.15
N GLU A 32 0.55 -4.90 -15.93
CA GLU A 32 0.98 -5.89 -16.93
C GLU A 32 1.70 -5.22 -18.09
N ARG A 33 1.23 -4.03 -18.51
CA ARG A 33 1.89 -3.25 -19.57
C ARG A 33 3.22 -2.69 -19.11
N ILE A 34 3.35 -2.26 -17.85
CA ILE A 34 4.64 -1.87 -17.29
C ILE A 34 5.58 -3.07 -17.34
N ALA A 35 5.17 -4.24 -16.84
CA ALA A 35 6.00 -5.45 -16.86
C ALA A 35 6.46 -5.84 -18.28
N LEU A 36 5.57 -5.74 -19.28
CA LEU A 36 5.87 -6.02 -20.68
C LEU A 36 6.89 -5.02 -21.27
N LEU A 37 6.71 -3.73 -21.00
CA LEU A 37 7.46 -2.64 -21.65
C LEU A 37 8.69 -2.19 -20.87
N ASN A 38 8.92 -2.70 -19.67
CA ASN A 38 10.01 -2.27 -18.78
C ASN A 38 11.41 -2.44 -19.39
N SER A 39 11.56 -3.31 -20.39
CA SER A 39 12.83 -3.54 -21.10
C SER A 39 13.13 -2.50 -22.18
N VAL A 40 12.14 -1.71 -22.61
CA VAL A 40 12.25 -0.78 -23.74
C VAL A 40 11.81 0.65 -23.40
N ALA A 41 11.20 0.87 -22.23
CA ALA A 41 10.78 2.19 -21.75
C ALA A 41 11.54 2.57 -20.48
N ASP A 42 11.92 3.84 -20.36
CA ASP A 42 12.63 4.40 -19.21
C ASP A 42 11.70 5.02 -18.17
N ALA A 43 10.48 5.40 -18.57
CA ALA A 43 9.53 6.09 -17.71
C ALA A 43 8.08 5.90 -18.19
N PHE A 44 7.15 5.97 -17.23
CA PHE A 44 5.73 5.72 -17.47
C PHE A 44 4.85 6.86 -16.95
N GLY A 45 3.88 7.26 -17.77
CA GLY A 45 2.74 8.09 -17.36
C GLY A 45 1.52 7.21 -17.09
N VAL A 46 1.16 7.04 -15.81
CA VAL A 46 0.00 6.26 -15.39
C VAL A 46 -1.11 7.20 -14.92
N GLY A 47 -2.24 7.19 -15.65
CA GLY A 47 -3.40 8.04 -15.37
C GLY A 47 -4.57 7.25 -14.82
N THR A 48 -5.56 6.99 -15.68
CA THR A 48 -6.87 6.40 -15.33
C THR A 48 -6.79 5.14 -14.48
N TYR A 49 -5.78 4.30 -14.68
CA TYR A 49 -5.61 3.06 -13.90
C TYR A 49 -5.44 3.31 -12.40
N ILE A 50 -4.77 4.41 -12.01
CA ILE A 50 -4.63 4.83 -10.60
C ILE A 50 -5.79 5.73 -10.20
N SER A 51 -6.11 6.75 -10.99
CA SER A 51 -7.08 7.78 -10.60
C SER A 51 -8.53 7.27 -10.54
N ASN A 52 -8.84 6.19 -11.28
CA ASN A 52 -10.13 5.52 -11.27
C ASN A 52 -10.02 4.09 -10.68
N ALA A 53 -9.08 3.88 -9.75
CA ALA A 53 -8.96 2.62 -9.04
C ALA A 53 -10.26 2.31 -8.27
N PRO A 54 -10.67 1.03 -8.19
CA PRO A 54 -11.84 0.65 -7.40
C PRO A 54 -11.76 1.14 -5.96
N VAL A 55 -12.86 1.68 -5.45
CA VAL A 55 -12.93 2.17 -4.07
C VAL A 55 -13.01 0.97 -3.11
N ILE A 56 -12.28 1.03 -2.01
CA ILE A 56 -12.42 0.06 -0.91
C ILE A 56 -13.68 0.42 -0.11
N ASP A 57 -14.64 -0.50 -0.06
CA ASP A 57 -15.90 -0.31 0.65
C ASP A 57 -15.72 -0.47 2.17
N PHE A 58 -15.49 0.64 2.86
CA PHE A 58 -15.39 0.69 4.32
C PHE A 58 -16.74 0.92 4.97
N SER A 59 -17.03 0.17 6.03
CA SER A 59 -18.19 0.39 6.89
C SER A 59 -17.78 0.89 8.28
N LEU A 60 -18.62 1.73 8.87
CA LEU A 60 -18.51 2.16 10.26
C LEU A 60 -19.64 1.53 11.06
N ASP A 61 -19.29 0.73 12.07
CA ASP A 61 -20.24 -0.03 12.87
C ASP A 61 -19.95 0.17 14.37
N ILE A 62 -21.00 0.33 15.17
CA ILE A 62 -20.88 0.30 16.63
C ILE A 62 -20.50 -1.12 17.06
N VAL A 63 -19.43 -1.24 17.86
CA VAL A 63 -18.95 -2.52 18.40
C VAL A 63 -19.02 -2.59 19.94
N GLU A 64 -19.29 -1.48 20.61
CA GLU A 64 -19.36 -1.39 22.07
C GLU A 64 -20.28 -0.23 22.51
N ILE A 65 -21.14 -0.47 23.49
CA ILE A 65 -22.03 0.54 24.08
C ILE A 65 -21.87 0.48 25.60
N ASN A 66 -21.61 1.61 26.25
CA ASN A 66 -21.40 1.68 27.70
C ASN A 66 -20.38 0.63 28.20
N SER A 67 -19.26 0.47 27.47
CA SER A 67 -18.21 -0.55 27.71
C SER A 67 -18.66 -2.01 27.61
N LYS A 68 -19.87 -2.29 27.12
CA LYS A 68 -20.38 -3.65 26.88
C LYS A 68 -20.23 -4.01 25.40
N PRO A 69 -19.55 -5.12 25.05
CA PRO A 69 -19.45 -5.59 23.67
C PRO A 69 -20.84 -5.84 23.05
N LEU A 70 -21.18 -5.09 22.00
CA LEU A 70 -22.44 -5.24 21.27
C LEU A 70 -22.24 -4.84 19.81
N ALA A 71 -22.72 -5.65 18.88
CA ALA A 71 -22.69 -5.32 17.45
C ALA A 71 -23.88 -5.95 16.73
N LYS A 72 -24.20 -5.44 15.54
CA LYS A 72 -25.20 -6.07 14.65
C LYS A 72 -24.68 -7.40 14.07
N LYS A 73 -25.60 -8.20 13.52
CA LYS A 73 -25.26 -9.44 12.82
C LYS A 73 -24.21 -9.20 11.73
N GLY A 74 -23.25 -10.12 11.63
CA GLY A 74 -22.13 -10.03 10.69
C GLY A 74 -20.96 -9.16 11.14
N LYS A 75 -20.97 -8.61 12.37
CA LYS A 75 -19.87 -7.81 12.92
C LYS A 75 -19.39 -8.39 14.25
N ARG A 76 -18.06 -8.39 14.47
CA ARG A 76 -17.44 -8.82 15.73
C ARG A 76 -17.54 -7.67 16.74
N SER A 77 -18.18 -7.88 17.89
CA SER A 77 -18.31 -6.89 18.96
C SER A 77 -17.00 -6.68 19.74
N GLY A 78 -17.01 -5.70 20.65
CA GLY A 78 -15.92 -5.33 21.56
C GLY A 78 -14.83 -4.47 20.91
N LYS A 79 -14.17 -3.64 21.71
CA LYS A 79 -12.93 -2.96 21.30
C LYS A 79 -11.81 -3.96 21.01
N LYS A 80 -11.01 -3.70 19.97
CA LYS A 80 -9.95 -4.62 19.49
C LYS A 80 -8.65 -3.86 19.24
N GLN A 81 -7.55 -4.59 19.14
CA GLN A 81 -6.25 -4.11 18.68
C GLN A 81 -5.79 -4.95 17.50
N ILE A 82 -5.22 -4.28 16.49
CA ILE A 82 -4.55 -4.93 15.37
C ILE A 82 -3.06 -5.00 15.71
N TRP A 83 -2.51 -6.19 15.65
CA TRP A 83 -1.09 -6.45 15.84
C TRP A 83 -0.48 -6.84 14.50
N GLN A 84 0.70 -6.32 14.19
CA GLN A 84 1.46 -6.71 13.00
C GLN A 84 2.88 -7.13 13.37
N CYS A 85 3.35 -8.23 12.79
CA CYS A 85 4.74 -8.63 12.92
C CYS A 85 5.64 -7.67 12.14
N SER A 86 6.62 -7.10 12.80
CA SER A 86 7.60 -6.18 12.19
C SER A 86 8.47 -6.83 11.10
N SER A 87 8.64 -8.16 11.16
CA SER A 87 9.49 -8.92 10.24
C SER A 87 8.74 -9.39 8.99
N CYS A 88 7.67 -10.18 9.15
CA CYS A 88 6.96 -10.83 8.04
C CYS A 88 5.59 -10.21 7.74
N LEU A 89 5.23 -9.10 8.41
CA LEU A 89 3.98 -8.37 8.22
C LEU A 89 2.67 -9.13 8.51
N THR A 90 2.75 -10.38 9.00
CA THR A 90 1.58 -11.15 9.47
C THR A 90 0.80 -10.35 10.50
N ARG A 91 -0.54 -10.38 10.39
CA ARG A 91 -1.44 -9.62 11.25
C ARG A 91 -2.28 -10.54 12.14
N SER A 92 -2.58 -10.06 13.34
CA SER A 92 -3.52 -10.69 14.26
C SER A 92 -4.45 -9.65 14.86
N ILE A 93 -5.71 -10.02 15.11
CA ILE A 93 -6.71 -9.15 15.74
C ILE A 93 -7.10 -9.79 17.06
N LEU A 94 -6.90 -9.06 18.15
CA LEU A 94 -7.22 -9.52 19.50
C LEU A 94 -8.16 -8.53 20.19
N PRO A 95 -8.95 -8.98 21.19
CA PRO A 95 -9.61 -8.08 22.13
C PRO A 95 -8.63 -7.06 22.70
N PHE A 96 -9.07 -5.81 22.93
CA PHE A 96 -8.17 -4.69 23.22
C PHE A 96 -7.27 -4.87 24.47
N ARG A 97 -7.68 -5.72 25.42
CA ARG A 97 -6.91 -6.01 26.64
C ARG A 97 -5.88 -7.14 26.47
N GLU A 98 -6.03 -7.95 25.44
CA GLU A 98 -5.11 -9.04 25.15
C GLU A 98 -3.85 -8.53 24.45
N ARG A 99 -2.77 -9.30 24.58
CA ARG A 99 -1.45 -8.97 24.07
C ARG A 99 -0.87 -10.20 23.37
N ILE A 100 -0.11 -9.96 22.31
CA ILE A 100 0.68 -10.96 21.62
C ILE A 100 2.06 -10.39 21.36
N ALA A 101 3.10 -11.13 21.70
CA ALA A 101 4.48 -10.67 21.59
C ALA A 101 5.21 -11.32 20.41
N LYS A 102 5.06 -12.64 20.25
CA LYS A 102 5.85 -13.43 19.29
C LYS A 102 5.04 -13.87 18.09
N CYS A 103 5.65 -13.74 16.92
CA CYS A 103 5.16 -14.29 15.67
C CYS A 103 5.77 -15.68 15.41
N SER A 104 5.08 -16.49 14.63
CA SER A 104 5.55 -17.82 14.20
C SER A 104 6.84 -17.78 13.39
N CYS A 105 7.15 -16.65 12.74
CA CYS A 105 8.42 -16.43 12.05
C CYS A 105 9.60 -16.07 12.98
N GLY A 106 9.37 -15.97 14.30
CA GLY A 106 10.36 -15.54 15.29
C GLY A 106 10.40 -14.02 15.54
N GLY A 107 9.75 -13.22 14.69
CA GLY A 107 9.64 -11.77 14.83
C GLY A 107 8.71 -11.31 15.97
N ASN A 108 8.73 -10.01 16.27
CA ASN A 108 7.88 -9.42 17.31
C ASN A 108 6.67 -8.70 16.70
N TYR A 109 5.52 -8.82 17.36
CA TYR A 109 4.32 -8.07 17.07
C TYR A 109 4.37 -6.66 17.68
N THR A 110 3.94 -5.68 16.90
CA THR A 110 3.69 -4.30 17.33
C THR A 110 2.22 -3.94 17.13
N PRO A 111 1.62 -3.11 17.99
CA PRO A 111 0.26 -2.62 17.77
C PRO A 111 0.25 -1.68 16.55
N LEU A 112 -0.85 -1.66 15.78
CA LEU A 112 -1.04 -0.76 14.65
C LEU A 112 -2.10 0.33 14.93
N THR A 113 -3.06 0.07 15.81
CA THR A 113 -4.09 1.06 16.15
C THR A 113 -3.61 1.91 17.32
N GLU A 114 -3.37 3.19 17.04
CA GLU A 114 -2.93 4.19 18.02
C GLU A 114 -3.98 5.29 18.19
N GLN A 115 -3.95 5.97 19.34
CA GLN A 115 -4.86 7.07 19.61
C GLN A 115 -4.33 8.36 18.97
N VAL A 116 -4.93 8.77 17.86
CA VAL A 116 -4.55 10.00 17.15
C VAL A 116 -5.35 11.23 17.59
N ILE A 117 -6.56 11.01 18.14
CA ILE A 117 -7.43 12.06 18.67
C ILE A 117 -7.83 11.71 20.12
N LYS A 118 -7.71 12.68 21.02
CA LYS A 118 -8.20 12.61 22.40
C LYS A 118 -8.96 13.89 22.72
N GLU A 119 -10.18 13.75 23.22
CA GLU A 119 -11.03 14.89 23.63
C GLU A 119 -11.16 15.97 22.54
N GLY A 120 -11.32 15.55 21.28
CA GLY A 120 -11.47 16.45 20.13
C GLY A 120 -10.17 17.12 19.65
N ARG A 121 -9.02 16.81 20.23
CA ARG A 121 -7.71 17.34 19.81
C ARG A 121 -6.85 16.24 19.20
N ILE A 122 -6.13 16.58 18.15
CA ILE A 122 -5.08 15.72 17.61
C ILE A 122 -3.94 15.68 18.63
N VAL A 123 -3.51 14.47 19.02
CA VAL A 123 -2.50 14.24 20.07
C VAL A 123 -1.22 13.60 19.56
N THR A 124 -1.05 13.56 18.24
CA THR A 124 0.15 13.06 17.58
C THR A 124 0.54 14.01 16.46
N ASP A 125 1.83 14.03 16.12
CA ASP A 125 2.27 14.66 14.89
C ASP A 125 1.80 13.82 13.70
N LEU A 126 1.34 14.51 12.65
CA LEU A 126 0.93 13.86 11.41
C LEU A 126 2.11 13.79 10.44
N PRO A 127 2.42 12.63 9.86
CA PRO A 127 3.53 12.51 8.92
C PRO A 127 3.24 13.26 7.63
N SER A 128 4.30 13.76 7.00
CA SER A 128 4.26 14.34 5.66
C SER A 128 3.96 13.28 4.59
N PRO A 129 3.46 13.68 3.40
CA PRO A 129 3.27 12.75 2.28
C PRO A 129 4.54 11.96 1.90
N GLN A 130 5.72 12.57 2.04
CA GLN A 130 7.01 11.93 1.76
C GLN A 130 7.33 10.82 2.76
N GLU A 131 7.06 11.05 4.04
CA GLU A 131 7.23 10.04 5.10
C GLU A 131 6.26 8.88 4.92
N ILE A 132 4.99 9.17 4.59
CA ILE A 132 3.98 8.14 4.29
C ILE A 132 4.41 7.30 3.08
N LYS A 133 4.87 7.94 2.00
CA LYS A 133 5.39 7.24 0.82
C LYS A 133 6.58 6.36 1.16
N LYS A 134 7.54 6.87 1.93
CA LYS A 134 8.72 6.11 2.37
C LYS A 134 8.30 4.87 3.16
N TYR A 135 7.38 5.03 4.11
CA TYR A 135 6.83 3.93 4.90
C TYR A 135 6.20 2.84 4.02
N VAL A 136 5.38 3.22 3.03
CA VAL A 136 4.77 2.25 2.10
C VAL A 136 5.84 1.50 1.29
N LEU A 137 6.86 2.19 0.77
CA LEU A 137 7.94 1.56 0.01
C LEU A 137 8.76 0.57 0.86
N GLU A 138 9.06 0.92 2.12
CA GLU A 138 9.74 0.02 3.06
C GLU A 138 8.91 -1.24 3.37
N GLN A 139 7.57 -1.13 3.38
CA GLN A 139 6.68 -2.27 3.54
C GLN A 139 6.66 -3.15 2.28
N LEU A 140 6.60 -2.55 1.09
CA LEU A 140 6.60 -3.30 -0.18
C LEU A 140 7.86 -4.16 -0.32
N ASN A 141 9.03 -3.67 0.10
CA ASN A 141 10.29 -4.44 0.10
C ASN A 141 10.25 -5.72 0.95
N LYS A 142 9.27 -5.89 1.84
CA LYS A 142 9.09 -7.11 2.67
C LYS A 142 8.10 -8.10 2.06
N ILE A 143 7.38 -7.70 1.02
CA ILE A 143 6.35 -8.50 0.33
C ILE A 143 6.83 -8.89 -1.07
N SER A 144 7.66 -8.04 -1.68
CA SER A 144 8.22 -8.19 -3.03
C SER A 144 9.39 -9.16 -3.07
#